data_AF-A0A925D0J7-F1
#
_entry.id   AF-A0A925D0J7-F1
#
_cell.length_a   1.000
_cell.length_b   1.000
_cell.length_c   1.000
_cell.angle_alpha   90.00
_cell.angle_beta   90.00
_cell.angle_gamma   90.00
#
_symmetry.space_group_name_H-M   'P 1'
#
loop_
_entity.id
_entity.type
_entity.pdbx_description
1 polymer ?
#
loop_
_entity_poly.entity_id
_entity_poly.type
_entity_poly.pdbx_seq_one_letter_code
_entity_poly.pdbx_strand_id
1 'polypeptide(L)' 'ILDGILELYVEHQLSADEIISRGFEETTVRWVQRRVDLNEWKRHQAAPGLRVTSKAFGIGRRMPIVQRFVG' A
#
# COMPACT_ATOMS: atom_id res chain seq x y z
N ILE A 1 -1.05 -13.89 4.28
CA ILE A 1 -1.14 -13.53 2.84
C ILE A 1 -1.25 -12.02 2.66
N LEU A 2 -2.32 -11.37 3.16
CA LEU A 2 -2.51 -9.91 3.06
C LEU A 2 -1.31 -9.11 3.57
N ASP A 3 -0.83 -9.41 4.78
CA ASP A 3 0.28 -8.66 5.40
C ASP A 3 1.56 -8.73 4.57
N GLY A 4 1.83 -9.88 3.94
CA GLY A 4 2.97 -10.03 3.02
C GLY A 4 2.83 -9.14 1.78
N ILE A 5 1.63 -9.00 1.22
CA ILE A 5 1.40 -8.07 0.09
C ILE A 5 1.58 -6.62 0.55
N LEU A 6 1.07 -6.27 1.74
CA LEU A 6 1.20 -4.92 2.30
C LEU A 6 2.65 -4.55 2.60
N GLU A 7 3.43 -5.46 3.18
CA GLU A 7 4.86 -5.26 3.43
C GLU A 7 5.61 -5.00 2.11
N LEU A 8 5.39 -5.85 1.11
CA LEU A 8 6.03 -5.71 -0.21
C LEU A 8 5.62 -4.42 -0.94
N TYR A 9 4.33 -4.07 -0.89
CA TYR A 9 3.81 -2.89 -1.58
C TYR A 9 4.14 -1.58 -0.86
N VAL A 10 3.97 -1.54 0.46
CA VAL A 10 4.07 -0.30 1.25
C VAL A 10 5.49 -0.06 1.75
N GLU A 11 6.12 -1.08 2.31
CA GLU A 11 7.46 -0.95 2.91
C GLU A 11 8.56 -1.09 1.86
N HIS A 12 8.45 -2.10 0.99
CA HIS A 12 9.45 -2.36 -0.05
C HIS A 12 9.20 -1.61 -1.37
N GLN A 13 8.03 -0.97 -1.54
CA GLN A 13 7.66 -0.18 -2.73
C GLN A 13 7.74 -0.96 -4.05
N LEU A 14 7.42 -2.26 -4.01
CA LEU A 14 7.37 -3.08 -5.20
C LEU A 14 6.10 -2.83 -5.99
N SER A 15 6.20 -2.94 -7.32
CA SER A 15 5.06 -2.96 -8.22
C SER A 15 4.21 -4.22 -8.05
N ALA A 16 2.95 -4.18 -8.49
CA ALA A 16 2.08 -5.35 -8.47
C ALA A 16 2.68 -6.53 -9.23
N ASP A 17 3.29 -6.27 -10.39
CA ASP A 17 3.90 -7.32 -11.22
C ASP A 17 5.09 -7.99 -10.52
N GLU A 18 5.90 -7.22 -9.79
CA GLU A 18 6.99 -7.77 -8.95
C GLU A 18 6.44 -8.62 -7.80
N ILE A 19 5.33 -8.21 -7.18
CA ILE A 19 4.69 -8.98 -6.10
C ILE A 19 4.09 -10.28 -6.66
N ILE A 20 3.44 -10.23 -7.83
CA ILE A 20 2.91 -11.41 -8.52
C ILE A 20 4.03 -12.40 -8.87
N SER A 21 5.17 -11.89 -9.36
CA SER A 21 6.34 -12.72 -9.69
C SER A 21 6.91 -13.50 -8.49
N ARG A 22 6.62 -13.04 -7.27
CA ARG A 22 7.02 -13.71 -6.01
C ARG A 22 6.05 -14.80 -5.56
N GLY A 23 5.05 -15.13 -6.38
CA GLY A 23 4.10 -16.22 -6.14
C GLY A 23 2.80 -15.81 -5.46
N PHE A 24 2.51 -14.50 -5.38
CA PHE A 24 1.21 -14.03 -4.93
C PHE A 24 0.20 -14.06 -6.07
N GLU A 25 -1.04 -14.37 -5.74
CA GLU A 25 -2.13 -14.49 -6.70
C GLU A 25 -2.57 -13.11 -7.23
N GLU A 26 -2.65 -12.97 -8.55
CA GLU A 26 -2.83 -11.66 -9.22
C GLU A 26 -4.10 -10.94 -8.78
N THR A 27 -5.23 -11.65 -8.68
CA THR A 27 -6.50 -10.98 -8.33
C THR A 27 -6.44 -10.42 -6.92
N THR A 28 -5.82 -11.15 -5.98
CA THR A 28 -5.57 -10.67 -4.63
C THR A 28 -4.62 -9.47 -4.61
N VAL A 29 -3.48 -9.52 -5.31
CA VAL A 29 -2.51 -8.40 -5.32
C VAL A 29 -3.14 -7.11 -5.83
N ARG A 30 -3.81 -7.17 -7.00
CA ARG A 30 -4.48 -6.00 -7.59
C ARG A 30 -5.62 -5.50 -6.71
N TRP A 31 -6.36 -6.41 -6.07
CA TRP A 31 -7.42 -6.04 -5.13
C TRP A 31 -6.87 -5.28 -3.92
N VAL A 32 -5.77 -5.77 -3.32
CA VAL A 32 -5.11 -5.12 -2.18
C VAL A 32 -4.57 -3.75 -2.60
N GLN A 33 -3.83 -3.67 -3.69
CA GLN A 33 -3.25 -2.42 -4.20
C GLN A 33 -4.33 -1.34 -4.36
N ARG A 34 -5.40 -1.66 -5.09
CA ARG A 34 -6.52 -0.74 -5.32
C ARG A 34 -7.17 -0.30 -4.01
N ARG A 35 -7.34 -1.22 -3.04
CA ARG A 35 -7.89 -0.89 -1.72
C ARG A 35 -6.97 0.04 -0.94
N VAL A 36 -5.66 -0.19 -1.00
CA VAL A 36 -4.70 0.71 -0.37
C VAL A 36 -4.87 2.10 -0.96
N ASP A 37 -4.73 2.28 -2.28
CA ASP A 37 -4.74 3.60 -2.92
C ASP A 37 -6.07 4.37 -2.72
N LEU A 38 -7.21 3.70 -2.82
CA LEU A 38 -8.53 4.33 -2.63
C LEU A 38 -8.80 4.80 -1.20
N ASN A 39 -8.09 4.28 -0.21
CA ASN A 39 -8.28 4.65 1.20
C ASN A 39 -7.25 5.66 1.70
N GLU A 40 -6.47 6.31 0.82
CA GLU A 40 -5.54 7.37 1.24
C GLU A 40 -6.24 8.51 1.97
N TRP A 41 -7.45 8.88 1.54
CA TRP A 41 -8.24 9.92 2.21
C TRP A 41 -8.55 9.58 3.68
N LYS A 42 -8.82 8.30 3.99
CA LYS A 42 -9.09 7.85 5.37
C LYS A 42 -7.84 7.94 6.22
N ARG A 43 -6.68 7.59 5.66
CA ARG A 43 -5.40 7.63 6.38
C ARG A 43 -4.95 9.04 6.70
N HIS A 44 -5.23 10.00 5.82
CA HIS A 44 -4.95 11.40 6.09
C HIS A 44 -5.76 11.96 7.26
N GLN A 45 -6.93 11.38 7.56
CA GLN A 45 -7.78 11.78 8.69
C GLN A 45 -7.51 10.97 9.97
N ALA A 46 -6.62 9.97 9.92
CA ALA A 46 -6.30 9.15 11.08
C ALA A 46 -5.53 9.96 12.11
N ALA A 47 -5.80 9.71 13.40
CA ALA A 47 -5.04 10.30 14.48
C ALA A 47 -3.56 9.90 14.39
N PRO A 48 -2.62 10.75 14.85
CA PRO A 48 -1.20 10.40 14.89
C PRO A 48 -0.97 9.13 15.73
N GLY A 49 -0.15 8.22 15.21
CA GLY A 49 0.24 6.97 15.88
C GLY A 49 1.76 6.81 15.96
N LEU A 50 2.22 5.95 16.87
CA LEU A 50 3.63 5.59 16.99
C LEU A 50 4.10 4.81 15.76
N ARG A 51 5.23 5.24 15.18
CA ARG A 51 5.84 4.59 14.02
C ARG A 51 6.86 3.54 14.48
N VAL A 52 6.65 2.29 14.09
CA VAL A 52 7.56 1.16 14.38
C VAL A 52 8.26 0.60 13.13
N THR A 53 7.77 0.90 11.92
CA THR A 53 8.40 0.46 10.66
C THR A 53 8.99 1.64 9.86
N SER A 54 9.95 1.32 8.98
CA SER A 54 10.76 2.33 8.26
C SER A 54 9.93 3.21 7.32
N LYS A 55 8.92 2.63 6.65
CA LYS A 55 8.05 3.27 5.66
C LYS A 55 6.57 3.01 5.94
N ALA A 56 6.17 3.20 7.19
CA ALA A 56 4.76 3.13 7.59
C ALA A 56 3.92 4.27 6.99
N PHE A 57 2.60 4.09 6.97
CA PHE A 57 1.62 5.11 6.59
C PHE A 57 1.84 6.44 7.35
N GLY A 58 1.64 7.58 6.67
CA GLY A 58 1.85 8.92 7.24
C GLY A 58 3.11 9.59 6.69
N ILE A 59 3.98 10.14 7.56
CA ILE A 59 5.17 10.90 7.13
C ILE A 59 6.11 10.04 6.25
N GLY A 60 6.16 8.72 6.47
CA GLY A 60 7.01 7.77 5.73
C GLY A 60 6.53 7.42 4.32
N ARG A 61 5.26 7.72 3.97
CA ARG A 61 4.69 7.47 2.65
C ARG A 61 3.70 8.58 2.29
N ARG A 62 4.08 9.43 1.34
CA ARG A 62 3.22 10.52 0.83
C ARG A 62 2.64 10.13 -0.52
N MET A 63 1.33 9.87 -0.54
CA MET A 63 0.56 9.61 -1.76
C MET A 63 -0.47 10.72 -1.95
N PRO A 64 -0.76 11.14 -3.20
CA PRO A 64 -1.84 12.07 -3.48
C PRO A 64 -3.19 11.47 -3.06
N ILE A 65 -4.04 12.28 -2.41
CA ILE A 65 -5.42 11.88 -2.06
C ILE A 65 -6.27 11.74 -3.33
N VAL A 66 -6.11 12.69 -4.27
CA VAL A 66 -6.81 12.69 -5.56
C VAL A 66 -5.81 12.30 -6.63
N GLN A 67 -6.01 11.15 -7.25
CA GLN A 67 -5.21 10.67 -8.37
C GLN A 67 -6.07 9.89 -9.38
N ARG A 68 -5.70 9.97 -10.66
CA ARG A 68 -6.32 9.20 -11.75
C ARG A 68 -5.68 7.82 -11.94
N PHE A 69 -4.45 7.65 -11.45
CA PHE A 69 -3.74 6.39 -11.53
C PHE A 69 -4.25 5.46 -10.43
N VAL A 70 -4.81 4.34 -10.86
CA VAL A 70 -5.07 3.16 -10.06
C VAL A 70 -4.19 2.11 -10.74
N GLY A 71 -3.10 1.71 -10.08
CA GLY A 71 -2.15 0.76 -10.65
C GLY A 71 -2.78 -0.59 -10.96
#